data_AF-A0A1R2BAZ2-F1
#
_entry.id   AF-A0A1R2BAZ2-F1
#
_cell.length_a   1.000
_cell.length_b   1.000
_cell.length_c   1.000
_cell.angle_alpha   90.00
_cell.angle_beta   90.00
_cell.angle_gamma   90.00
#
_symmetry.space_group_name_H-M   'P 1'
#
loop_
_entity.id
_entity.type
_entity.pdbx_description
1 polymer ?
#
loop_
_entity_poly.entity_id
_entity_poly.type
_entity_poly.pdbx_seq_one_letter_code
_entity_poly.pdbx_strand_id
1 'polypeptide(L)'
;MYSKIRPLNLEDMMKAKNDEETPYVPMTSRVRDKPRFDTVKITIPMLTRRSFSYKHLTIGVTQVSKNIIKDKEESCGTSALPLLQKSPNLAYFTQLYIQRPKEILALSKLVKELPMQIDYLSKTLFLPRIKGYEGKKTLVLDLDETLTHSVKSPNQSHVRINITEDSVVNINIRPYAQDLLKVASQDFEIVIFTASQYKYANAILDHLDPMKKYIHYRLYRENCYEFNGHFIKDLRILGNRDMKDVVLVDNSLVSFALQVDNGIPISTWTMDLKDTQLRLLMEYLRLIKTARDVRQVNRNVFGLSKLVKESLSENLKLT
;
A
#
# COMPACT_ATOMS: atom_id res chain seq x y z
N MET A 1 32.58 -13.78 43.50
CA MET A 1 32.74 -15.16 43.02
C MET A 1 31.77 -15.43 41.87
N TYR A 2 32.12 -15.05 40.64
CA TYR A 2 31.41 -15.52 39.45
C TYR A 2 32.46 -16.14 38.53
N SER A 3 32.56 -17.47 38.60
CA SER A 3 33.44 -18.27 37.76
C SER A 3 32.61 -19.07 36.76
N LYS A 4 32.98 -18.93 35.48
CA LYS A 4 32.82 -19.90 34.39
C LYS A 4 31.37 -20.22 33.94
N ILE A 5 30.89 -19.47 32.95
CA ILE A 5 29.84 -19.94 32.03
C ILE A 5 30.55 -20.43 30.76
N ARG A 6 30.38 -21.71 30.41
CA ARG A 6 30.82 -22.31 29.14
C ARG A 6 29.86 -21.88 28.01
N PRO A 7 30.34 -21.70 26.76
CA PRO A 7 29.45 -21.50 25.62
C PRO A 7 28.69 -22.79 25.26
N LEU A 8 27.41 -22.66 24.89
CA LEU A 8 26.55 -23.77 24.45
C LEU A 8 27.06 -24.37 23.13
N ASN A 9 27.08 -25.71 23.07
CA ASN A 9 27.44 -26.50 21.89
C ASN A 9 26.21 -26.71 20.98
N LEU A 10 26.43 -26.73 19.67
CA LEU A 10 25.41 -26.84 18.62
C LEU A 10 24.68 -28.20 18.61
N GLU A 11 25.26 -29.24 19.21
CA GLU A 11 24.66 -30.59 19.29
C GLU A 11 23.48 -30.68 20.28
N ASP A 12 23.46 -29.84 21.32
CA ASP A 12 22.39 -29.83 22.32
C ASP A 12 21.06 -29.23 21.79
N MET A 13 21.11 -28.51 20.67
CA MET A 13 19.93 -27.90 20.03
C MET A 13 19.19 -28.83 19.07
N MET A 14 19.79 -29.96 18.66
CA MET A 14 19.20 -30.85 17.64
C MET A 14 18.44 -32.05 18.20
N LYS A 15 18.39 -32.25 19.53
CA LYS A 15 17.72 -33.40 20.17
C LYS A 15 16.30 -33.15 20.69
N ALA A 16 15.76 -31.94 20.59
CA ALA A 16 14.46 -31.59 21.21
C ALA A 16 13.30 -31.43 20.21
N LYS A 17 13.20 -32.29 19.18
CA LYS A 17 12.11 -32.20 18.18
C LYS A 17 11.62 -33.53 17.59
N ASN A 18 11.68 -34.61 18.37
CA ASN A 18 10.85 -35.78 18.12
C ASN A 18 10.02 -36.03 19.38
N ASP A 19 8.77 -36.46 19.18
CA ASP A 19 7.73 -36.78 20.18
C ASP A 19 6.70 -35.65 20.40
N GLU A 20 5.68 -35.64 19.54
CA GLU A 20 4.26 -35.55 19.91
C GLU A 20 3.39 -35.79 18.65
N GLU A 21 3.03 -37.05 18.42
CA GLU A 21 1.93 -37.42 17.53
C GLU A 21 0.60 -37.02 18.19
N THR A 22 -0.22 -36.24 17.48
CA THR A 22 -1.63 -36.00 17.82
C THR A 22 -2.53 -36.60 16.74
N PRO A 23 -3.65 -37.26 17.11
CA PRO A 23 -4.35 -38.16 16.22
C PRO A 23 -5.14 -37.42 15.12
N TYR A 24 -5.06 -37.97 13.92
CA TYR A 24 -5.80 -37.56 12.72
C TYR A 24 -7.31 -37.82 12.88
N VAL A 25 -8.12 -36.77 12.73
CA VAL A 25 -9.59 -36.86 12.62
C VAL A 25 -9.98 -36.57 11.16
N PRO A 26 -10.60 -37.51 10.42
CA PRO A 26 -10.97 -37.26 9.03
C PRO A 26 -12.20 -36.34 8.97
N MET A 27 -12.05 -35.15 8.41
CA MET A 27 -13.20 -34.32 8.03
C MET A 27 -13.78 -34.82 6.71
N THR A 28 -15.00 -35.36 6.80
CA THR A 28 -15.87 -35.70 5.67
C THR A 28 -16.08 -34.51 4.73
N SER A 29 -16.01 -34.78 3.42
CA SER A 29 -16.26 -33.85 2.32
C SER A 29 -17.62 -33.15 2.43
N ARG A 30 -17.62 -31.82 2.61
CA ARG A 30 -18.79 -30.98 2.31
C ARG A 30 -18.67 -30.46 0.88
N VAL A 31 -19.56 -30.95 0.02
CA VAL A 31 -19.83 -30.40 -1.31
C VAL A 31 -20.20 -28.93 -1.15
N ARG A 32 -19.45 -28.01 -1.75
CA ARG A 32 -19.84 -26.58 -1.83
C ARG A 32 -20.77 -26.43 -3.03
N ASP A 33 -22.01 -26.02 -2.79
CA ASP A 33 -22.97 -25.72 -3.84
C ASP A 33 -22.47 -24.60 -4.77
N LYS A 34 -22.71 -24.76 -6.08
CA LYS A 34 -22.43 -23.74 -7.09
C LYS A 34 -23.29 -22.49 -6.80
N PRO A 35 -22.74 -21.26 -6.97
CA PRO A 35 -23.49 -20.04 -6.75
C PRO A 35 -24.69 -19.92 -7.69
N ARG A 36 -25.87 -19.57 -7.14
CA ARG A 36 -27.06 -19.18 -7.92
C ARG A 36 -27.01 -17.69 -8.27
N PHE A 37 -27.36 -17.39 -9.51
CA PHE A 37 -27.36 -16.06 -10.09
C PHE A 37 -28.79 -15.65 -10.44
N ASP A 38 -29.24 -14.51 -9.93
CA ASP A 38 -30.57 -13.96 -10.20
C ASP A 38 -30.44 -12.68 -11.05
N THR A 39 -31.33 -12.51 -12.02
CA THR A 39 -31.38 -11.30 -12.85
C THR A 39 -32.27 -10.25 -12.20
N VAL A 40 -31.68 -9.13 -11.79
CA VAL A 40 -32.39 -7.99 -11.19
C VAL A 40 -32.45 -6.84 -12.19
N LYS A 41 -33.61 -6.18 -12.31
CA LYS A 41 -33.77 -5.00 -13.16
C LYS A 41 -33.44 -3.74 -12.36
N ILE A 42 -32.46 -2.97 -12.83
CA ILE A 42 -32.07 -1.69 -12.24
C ILE A 42 -32.49 -0.57 -13.18
N THR A 43 -33.17 0.43 -12.64
CA THR A 43 -33.66 1.59 -13.40
C THR A 43 -32.82 2.81 -13.08
N ILE A 44 -32.24 3.42 -14.11
CA ILE A 44 -31.32 4.55 -13.97
C ILE A 44 -31.96 5.79 -14.62
N PRO A 45 -32.08 6.91 -13.89
CA PRO A 45 -32.54 8.17 -14.46
C PRO A 45 -31.46 8.78 -15.37
N MET A 46 -31.81 9.08 -16.61
CA MET A 46 -30.96 9.76 -17.58
C MET A 46 -31.50 11.15 -17.86
N LEU A 47 -30.61 12.14 -17.76
CA LEU A 47 -30.87 13.52 -18.13
C LEU A 47 -30.91 13.63 -19.66
N THR A 48 -32.02 14.16 -20.18
CA THR A 48 -32.15 14.43 -21.61
C THR A 48 -32.00 15.93 -21.90
N ARG A 49 -31.57 16.28 -23.11
CA ARG A 49 -31.22 17.66 -23.52
C ARG A 49 -32.38 18.66 -23.56
N ARG A 50 -33.61 18.29 -23.17
CA ARG A 50 -34.71 19.25 -23.00
C ARG A 50 -35.06 19.38 -21.52
N SER A 51 -35.27 20.63 -21.12
CA SER A 51 -35.49 21.13 -19.77
C SER A 51 -36.17 20.12 -18.83
N PHE A 52 -35.41 19.73 -17.79
CA PHE A 52 -35.86 19.08 -16.55
C PHE A 52 -36.87 17.92 -16.68
N SER A 53 -36.69 17.00 -17.62
CA SER A 53 -37.41 15.71 -17.64
C SER A 53 -36.44 14.52 -17.64
N TYR A 54 -36.64 13.60 -16.68
CA TYR A 54 -35.87 12.36 -16.57
C TYR A 54 -36.52 11.25 -17.40
N LYS A 55 -35.74 10.61 -18.28
CA LYS A 55 -36.10 9.30 -18.84
C LYS A 55 -35.43 8.21 -18.00
N HIS A 56 -36.11 7.07 -17.86
CA HIS A 56 -35.63 5.96 -17.07
C HIS A 56 -35.15 4.84 -17.99
N LEU A 57 -33.86 4.50 -17.94
CA LEU A 57 -33.31 3.34 -18.63
C LEU A 57 -33.32 2.14 -17.67
N THR A 58 -33.98 1.05 -18.05
CA THR A 58 -34.00 -0.18 -17.24
C THR A 58 -33.02 -1.19 -17.82
N ILE A 59 -32.05 -1.65 -17.01
CA ILE A 59 -31.02 -2.61 -17.41
C ILE A 59 -31.16 -3.86 -16.53
N GLY A 60 -31.17 -5.04 -17.15
CA GLY A 60 -31.10 -6.32 -16.44
C GLY A 60 -29.66 -6.62 -16.02
N VAL A 61 -29.42 -6.84 -14.72
CA VAL A 61 -28.11 -7.15 -14.15
C VAL A 61 -28.21 -8.46 -13.39
N THR A 62 -27.38 -9.44 -13.75
CA THR A 62 -27.33 -10.72 -13.04
C THR A 62 -26.42 -10.60 -11.81
N GLN A 63 -26.96 -10.84 -10.61
CA GLN A 63 -26.24 -10.77 -9.34
C GLN A 63 -26.29 -12.12 -8.61
N VAL A 64 -25.30 -12.38 -7.77
CA VAL A 64 -25.23 -13.60 -6.93
C VAL A 64 -26.22 -13.44 -5.76
N SER A 65 -27.19 -14.34 -5.65
CA SER A 65 -28.19 -14.29 -4.59
C SER A 65 -27.60 -14.79 -3.27
N LYS A 66 -27.50 -13.91 -2.27
CA LYS A 66 -27.13 -14.29 -0.90
C LYS A 66 -28.40 -14.47 -0.09
N ASN A 67 -28.60 -15.65 0.51
CA ASN A 67 -29.65 -15.84 1.51
C ASN A 67 -29.39 -14.89 2.69
N ILE A 68 -30.37 -14.03 2.96
CA ILE A 68 -30.34 -12.98 3.97
C ILE A 68 -30.61 -13.64 5.33
N ILE A 69 -29.60 -13.66 6.20
CA ILE A 69 -29.83 -13.72 7.65
C ILE A 69 -30.06 -12.27 8.08
N LYS A 70 -31.27 -11.98 8.57
CA LYS A 70 -31.62 -10.72 9.20
C LYS A 70 -30.87 -10.62 10.53
N ASP A 71 -29.82 -9.80 10.57
CA ASP A 71 -29.34 -9.23 11.82
C ASP A 71 -29.62 -7.73 11.83
N LYS A 72 -30.22 -7.33 12.94
CA LYS A 72 -30.75 -6.02 13.26
C LYS A 72 -29.69 -4.93 13.07
N GLU A 73 -30.11 -3.82 12.47
CA GLU A 73 -29.53 -2.52 12.78
C GLU A 73 -29.71 -2.26 14.27
N GLU A 74 -28.63 -2.33 15.03
CA GLU A 74 -28.36 -1.42 16.16
C GLU A 74 -26.93 -1.60 16.69
N SER A 75 -26.32 -0.46 17.00
CA SER A 75 -25.00 -0.22 17.60
C SER A 75 -23.77 -0.27 16.68
N CYS A 76 -23.57 0.88 16.02
CA CYS A 76 -22.33 1.66 16.10
C CYS A 76 -21.03 0.85 16.14
N GLY A 77 -20.43 0.64 14.96
CA GLY A 77 -18.98 0.51 14.88
C GLY A 77 -18.36 1.78 15.44
N THR A 78 -17.95 1.73 16.71
CA THR A 78 -17.30 2.82 17.42
C THR A 78 -15.99 3.19 16.71
N SER A 79 -16.12 4.21 15.88
CA SER A 79 -15.50 5.51 16.10
C SER A 79 -13.99 5.66 15.91
N ALA A 80 -13.35 4.94 14.98
CA ALA A 80 -12.00 5.37 14.57
C ALA A 80 -12.06 6.76 13.92
N LEU A 81 -12.96 6.99 12.94
CA LEU A 81 -13.04 8.25 12.17
C LEU A 81 -13.25 9.53 13.02
N PRO A 82 -14.16 9.54 14.02
CA PRO A 82 -14.32 10.70 14.91
C PRO A 82 -13.18 10.88 15.92
N LEU A 83 -12.47 9.81 16.30
CA LEU A 83 -11.25 9.90 17.14
C LEU A 83 -10.04 10.35 16.32
N LEU A 84 -9.98 9.95 15.04
CA LEU A 84 -9.01 10.35 14.01
C LEU A 84 -8.99 11.87 13.81
N GLN A 85 -10.17 12.48 13.67
CA GLN A 85 -10.33 13.93 13.53
C GLN A 85 -9.90 14.71 14.79
N LYS A 86 -9.85 14.05 15.94
CA LYS A 86 -9.43 14.65 17.22
C LYS A 86 -7.93 14.56 17.47
N SER A 87 -7.18 13.77 16.70
CA SER A 87 -5.71 13.78 16.78
C SER A 87 -5.17 14.96 15.98
N PRO A 88 -4.61 16.02 16.61
CA PRO A 88 -4.06 17.16 15.87
C PRO A 88 -2.95 16.74 14.91
N ASN A 89 -2.17 15.71 15.26
CA ASN A 89 -1.14 15.12 14.42
C ASN A 89 -1.70 14.51 13.14
N LEU A 90 -2.83 13.82 13.24
CA LEU A 90 -3.41 13.14 12.10
C LEU A 90 -4.17 14.11 11.19
N ALA A 91 -4.87 15.09 11.77
CA ALA A 91 -5.42 16.20 11.00
C ALA A 91 -4.32 16.89 10.17
N TYR A 92 -3.16 17.16 10.76
CA TYR A 92 -2.00 17.72 10.05
C TYR A 92 -1.47 16.80 8.94
N PHE A 93 -1.27 15.50 9.21
CA PHE A 93 -0.86 14.51 8.20
C PHE A 93 -1.80 14.49 6.99
N THR A 94 -3.11 14.60 7.23
CA THR A 94 -4.14 14.59 6.18
C THR A 94 -4.26 15.92 5.42
N GLN A 95 -4.08 17.05 6.10
CA GLN A 95 -4.19 18.39 5.51
C GLN A 95 -3.06 18.73 4.53
N LEU A 96 -1.88 18.12 4.68
CA LEU A 96 -0.72 18.38 3.83
C LEU A 96 -0.93 18.05 2.33
N TYR A 97 -1.93 17.24 1.99
CA TYR A 97 -2.16 16.80 0.60
C TYR A 97 -3.33 17.46 -0.11
N ILE A 98 -4.32 17.97 0.63
CA ILE A 98 -5.45 18.72 0.05
C ILE A 98 -4.95 19.96 -0.72
N GLN A 99 -3.70 20.38 -0.50
CA GLN A 99 -3.11 21.62 -1.04
C GLN A 99 -2.12 21.42 -2.21
N ARG A 100 -2.14 20.28 -2.91
CA ARG A 100 -1.23 19.99 -4.06
C ARG A 100 -1.94 19.97 -5.42
N PRO A 101 -2.47 21.11 -5.90
CA PRO A 101 -3.29 21.15 -7.12
C PRO A 101 -2.51 20.77 -8.38
N LYS A 102 -1.19 21.05 -8.44
CA LYS A 102 -0.36 20.72 -9.60
C LYS A 102 -0.15 19.22 -9.73
N GLU A 103 0.11 18.54 -8.62
CA GLU A 103 0.32 17.09 -8.56
C GLU A 103 -0.99 16.35 -8.83
N ILE A 104 -2.11 16.84 -8.30
CA ILE A 104 -3.44 16.30 -8.62
C ILE A 104 -3.74 16.48 -10.11
N LEU A 105 -3.44 17.64 -10.70
CA LEU A 105 -3.61 17.86 -12.13
C LEU A 105 -2.73 16.92 -12.97
N ALA A 106 -1.46 16.73 -12.57
CA ALA A 106 -0.54 15.82 -13.24
C ALA A 106 -1.05 14.36 -13.18
N LEU A 107 -1.46 13.89 -12.01
CA LEU A 107 -2.09 12.59 -11.83
C LEU A 107 -3.35 12.46 -12.70
N SER A 108 -4.18 13.50 -12.74
CA SER A 108 -5.44 13.49 -13.50
C SER A 108 -5.20 13.36 -15.00
N LYS A 109 -4.25 14.13 -15.54
CA LYS A 109 -3.83 14.02 -16.94
C LYS A 109 -3.32 12.62 -17.27
N LEU A 110 -2.42 12.09 -16.43
CA LEU A 110 -1.88 10.74 -16.60
C LEU A 110 -3.00 9.69 -16.60
N VAL A 111 -3.91 9.74 -15.61
CA VAL A 111 -5.05 8.80 -15.52
C VAL A 111 -5.96 8.86 -16.75
N LYS A 112 -6.15 10.04 -17.33
CA LYS A 112 -6.93 10.21 -18.57
C LYS A 112 -6.23 9.60 -19.79
N GLU A 113 -4.90 9.65 -19.83
CA GLU A 113 -4.10 9.16 -20.96
C GLU A 113 -3.81 7.66 -20.88
N LEU A 114 -3.92 7.04 -19.70
CA LEU A 114 -3.69 5.62 -19.52
C LEU A 114 -4.59 4.76 -20.43
N PRO A 115 -4.04 3.70 -21.04
CA PRO A 115 -4.83 2.84 -21.90
C PRO A 115 -5.89 2.08 -21.09
N MET A 116 -7.05 1.83 -21.71
CA MET A 116 -8.15 1.09 -21.07
C MET A 116 -7.75 -0.34 -20.68
N GLN A 117 -6.84 -0.95 -21.43
CA GLN A 117 -6.30 -2.28 -21.17
C GLN A 117 -4.80 -2.16 -20.94
N ILE A 118 -4.36 -2.65 -19.78
CA ILE A 118 -2.96 -2.75 -19.40
C ILE A 118 -2.70 -4.21 -19.11
N ASP A 119 -1.74 -4.80 -19.81
CA ASP A 119 -1.27 -6.14 -19.52
C ASP A 119 -0.37 -6.13 -18.28
N TYR A 120 -0.99 -6.32 -17.12
CA TYR A 120 -0.27 -6.53 -15.85
C TYR A 120 0.02 -8.02 -15.60
N LEU A 121 -0.57 -8.92 -16.39
CA LEU A 121 -0.42 -10.37 -16.19
C LEU A 121 0.99 -10.82 -16.50
N SER A 122 1.63 -10.24 -17.52
CA SER A 122 3.04 -10.48 -17.86
C SER A 122 4.02 -10.11 -16.73
N LYS A 123 3.61 -9.25 -15.78
CA LYS A 123 4.42 -8.86 -14.62
C LYS A 123 3.92 -9.44 -13.29
N THR A 124 2.92 -10.31 -13.31
CA THR A 124 2.30 -10.82 -12.07
C THR A 124 3.26 -11.68 -11.25
N LEU A 125 3.29 -11.41 -9.95
CA LEU A 125 4.13 -12.03 -8.95
C LEU A 125 3.26 -12.75 -7.90
N PHE A 126 3.59 -14.01 -7.65
CA PHE A 126 3.02 -14.78 -6.55
C PHE A 126 4.00 -14.80 -5.39
N LEU A 127 4.00 -13.73 -4.60
CA LEU A 127 4.89 -13.61 -3.44
C LEU A 127 4.42 -14.60 -2.37
N PRO A 128 5.24 -15.59 -1.94
CA PRO A 128 4.84 -16.52 -0.88
C PRO A 128 4.33 -15.78 0.37
N ARG A 129 3.50 -16.41 1.21
CA ARG A 129 3.17 -15.82 2.51
C ARG A 129 4.25 -16.23 3.49
N ILE A 130 4.83 -15.25 4.18
CA ILE A 130 5.86 -15.50 5.18
C ILE A 130 5.19 -15.95 6.47
N LYS A 131 5.78 -16.94 7.13
CA LYS A 131 5.28 -17.49 8.39
C LYS A 131 5.15 -16.39 9.44
N GLY A 132 3.98 -16.27 10.06
CA GLY A 132 3.65 -15.22 11.03
C GLY A 132 3.09 -13.94 10.39
N TYR A 133 2.92 -13.91 9.07
CA TYR A 133 2.33 -12.81 8.30
C TYR A 133 1.08 -13.22 7.53
N GLU A 134 0.62 -14.45 7.72
CA GLU A 134 -0.65 -14.91 7.18
C GLU A 134 -1.80 -14.03 7.71
N GLY A 135 -2.59 -13.46 6.79
CA GLY A 135 -3.69 -12.57 7.13
C GLY A 135 -3.30 -11.13 7.48
N LYS A 136 -2.01 -10.80 7.57
CA LYS A 136 -1.58 -9.40 7.69
C LYS A 136 -1.77 -8.66 6.36
N LYS A 137 -2.06 -7.37 6.48
CA LYS A 137 -2.12 -6.45 5.34
C LYS A 137 -0.74 -6.25 4.73
N THR A 138 -0.68 -5.91 3.46
CA THR A 138 0.56 -5.64 2.74
C THR A 138 0.79 -4.13 2.71
N LEU A 139 1.90 -3.68 3.28
CA LEU A 139 2.35 -2.30 3.22
C LEU A 139 3.43 -2.19 2.14
N VAL A 140 3.10 -1.53 1.05
CA VAL A 140 4.03 -1.21 -0.03
C VAL A 140 4.64 0.16 0.23
N LEU A 141 5.95 0.24 0.34
CA LEU A 141 6.69 1.48 0.62
C LEU A 141 7.59 1.83 -0.58
N ASP A 142 7.54 3.08 -0.98
CA ASP A 142 8.57 3.68 -1.82
C ASP A 142 9.90 3.90 -1.06
N LEU A 143 10.99 4.13 -1.80
CA LEU A 143 12.35 4.32 -1.24
C LEU A 143 12.83 5.76 -1.35
N ASP A 144 13.01 6.26 -2.57
CA ASP A 144 13.65 7.54 -2.87
C ASP A 144 12.72 8.72 -2.55
N GLU A 145 13.21 9.72 -1.84
CA GLU A 145 12.43 10.84 -1.27
C GLU A 145 11.30 10.42 -0.30
N THR A 146 11.16 9.12 -0.02
CA THR A 146 10.20 8.54 0.93
C THR A 146 10.88 8.06 2.21
N LEU A 147 11.84 7.12 2.12
CA LEU A 147 12.63 6.60 3.25
C LEU A 147 14.07 7.14 3.26
N THR A 148 14.60 7.49 2.09
CA THR A 148 15.98 7.95 1.90
C THR A 148 16.05 9.07 0.87
N HIS A 149 17.16 9.80 0.84
CA HIS A 149 17.46 10.79 -0.18
C HIS A 149 18.92 10.71 -0.60
N SER A 150 19.19 10.69 -1.89
CA SER A 150 20.55 10.68 -2.43
C SER A 150 21.11 12.09 -2.53
N VAL A 151 22.33 12.28 -2.04
CA VAL A 151 23.02 13.58 -2.06
C VAL A 151 24.31 13.51 -2.85
N LYS A 152 24.62 14.59 -3.57
CA LYS A 152 25.83 14.66 -4.40
C LYS A 152 27.11 14.75 -3.57
N SER A 153 27.07 15.51 -2.47
CA SER A 153 28.24 15.77 -1.64
C SER A 153 28.37 14.71 -0.53
N PRO A 154 29.50 13.99 -0.43
CA PRO A 154 29.75 13.06 0.68
C PRO A 154 29.68 13.72 2.05
N ASN A 155 30.06 15.00 2.17
CA ASN A 155 30.06 15.74 3.43
C ASN A 155 28.65 16.06 3.95
N GLN A 156 27.63 15.89 3.11
CA GLN A 156 26.22 16.10 3.45
C GLN A 156 25.48 14.77 3.67
N SER A 157 26.19 13.64 3.60
CA SER A 157 25.61 12.31 3.68
C SER A 157 25.74 11.69 5.07
N HIS A 158 24.71 10.94 5.48
CA HIS A 158 24.76 10.11 6.67
C HIS A 158 25.58 8.83 6.41
N VAL A 159 25.47 8.28 5.19
CA VAL A 159 26.16 7.05 4.81
C VAL A 159 26.64 7.10 3.36
N ARG A 160 27.79 6.47 3.11
CA ARG A 160 28.31 6.16 1.78
C ARG A 160 28.16 4.67 1.51
N ILE A 161 27.51 4.30 0.42
CA ILE A 161 27.17 2.91 0.08
C ILE A 161 27.76 2.56 -1.28
N ASN A 162 28.51 1.46 -1.34
CA ASN A 162 29.02 0.93 -2.59
C ASN A 162 27.89 0.18 -3.32
N ILE A 163 27.56 0.62 -4.54
CA ILE A 163 26.61 -0.05 -5.43
C ILE A 163 27.33 -1.13 -6.25
N THR A 164 28.52 -0.80 -6.72
CA THR A 164 29.46 -1.69 -7.42
C THR A 164 30.88 -1.39 -6.92
N GLU A 165 31.87 -2.14 -7.40
CA GLU A 165 33.28 -1.92 -7.06
C GLU A 165 33.73 -0.46 -7.35
N ASP A 166 33.27 0.11 -8.46
CA ASP A 166 33.63 1.47 -8.89
C ASP A 166 32.57 2.56 -8.62
N SER A 167 31.45 2.23 -7.97
CA SER A 167 30.32 3.15 -7.83
C SER A 167 29.86 3.26 -6.39
N VAL A 168 29.88 4.50 -5.88
CA VAL A 168 29.48 4.85 -4.51
C VAL A 168 28.39 5.90 -4.57
N VAL A 169 27.35 5.73 -3.76
CA VAL A 169 26.32 6.75 -3.53
C VAL A 169 26.36 7.26 -2.11
N ASN A 170 26.03 8.53 -1.94
CA ASN A 170 25.94 9.16 -0.63
C ASN A 170 24.45 9.34 -0.31
N ILE A 171 24.00 8.74 0.79
CA ILE A 171 22.59 8.62 1.13
C ILE A 171 22.34 9.25 2.50
N ASN A 172 21.24 9.98 2.59
CA ASN A 172 20.61 10.38 3.83
C ASN A 172 19.40 9.49 4.11
N ILE A 173 19.25 9.11 5.37
CA ILE A 173 18.13 8.32 5.87
C ILE A 173 17.12 9.27 6.49
N ARG A 174 15.85 9.19 6.08
CA ARG A 174 14.78 10.03 6.61
C ARG A 174 14.60 9.77 8.10
N PRO A 175 14.41 10.80 8.94
CA PRO A 175 14.07 10.61 10.34
C PRO A 175 12.93 9.60 10.49
N TYR A 176 13.08 8.67 11.45
CA TYR A 176 12.14 7.58 11.74
C TYR A 176 12.00 6.48 10.67
N ALA A 177 12.85 6.42 9.63
CA ALA A 177 12.74 5.37 8.61
C ALA A 177 12.96 3.96 9.18
N GLN A 178 13.99 3.77 10.02
CA GLN A 178 14.25 2.49 10.67
C GLN A 178 13.16 2.15 11.70
N ASP A 179 12.66 3.14 12.44
CA ASP A 179 11.54 2.97 13.38
C ASP A 179 10.27 2.52 12.66
N LEU A 180 9.94 3.15 11.52
CA LEU A 180 8.81 2.77 10.68
C LEU A 180 8.94 1.31 10.24
N LEU A 181 10.09 0.88 9.70
CA LEU A 181 10.30 -0.50 9.27
C LEU A 181 10.13 -1.49 10.45
N LYS A 182 10.70 -1.16 11.61
CA LYS A 182 10.62 -2.00 12.82
C LYS A 182 9.20 -2.10 13.39
N VAL A 183 8.45 -1.00 13.43
CA VAL A 183 7.08 -0.97 13.97
C VAL A 183 6.11 -1.58 12.96
N ALA A 184 6.17 -1.17 11.69
CA ALA A 184 5.24 -1.65 10.68
C ALA A 184 5.41 -3.15 10.39
N SER A 185 6.63 -3.69 10.46
CA SER A 185 6.86 -5.13 10.25
C SER A 185 6.21 -6.00 11.32
N GLN A 186 5.77 -5.46 12.46
CA GLN A 186 5.02 -6.24 13.44
C GLN A 186 3.58 -6.50 12.97
N ASP A 187 3.02 -5.60 12.16
CA ASP A 187 1.60 -5.56 11.82
C ASP A 187 1.31 -5.72 10.32
N PHE A 188 2.32 -5.54 9.48
CA PHE A 188 2.23 -5.55 8.02
C PHE A 188 3.31 -6.42 7.41
N GLU A 189 2.96 -7.07 6.31
CA GLU A 189 3.95 -7.60 5.38
C GLU A 189 4.49 -6.43 4.53
N ILE A 190 5.76 -6.07 4.74
CA ILE A 190 6.40 -4.94 4.07
C ILE A 190 6.98 -5.34 2.72
N VAL A 191 6.52 -4.67 1.66
CA VAL A 191 7.09 -4.75 0.31
C VAL A 191 7.72 -3.39 -0.01
N ILE A 192 9.02 -3.34 -0.29
CA ILE A 192 9.59 -2.16 -0.92
C ILE A 192 9.25 -2.24 -2.41
N PHE A 193 8.67 -1.19 -2.98
CA PHE A 193 8.47 -1.08 -4.41
C PHE A 193 8.97 0.30 -4.85
N THR A 194 10.12 0.35 -5.50
CA THR A 194 10.78 1.60 -5.94
C THR A 194 10.84 1.68 -7.46
N ALA A 195 10.82 2.91 -7.98
CA ALA A 195 11.13 3.19 -9.39
C ALA A 195 12.66 3.24 -9.66
N SER A 196 13.50 2.88 -8.70
CA SER A 196 14.96 2.81 -8.86
C SER A 196 15.42 1.43 -9.35
N GLN A 197 16.58 1.39 -10.00
CA GLN A 197 17.17 0.16 -10.52
C GLN A 197 17.65 -0.75 -9.39
N TYR A 198 17.59 -2.06 -9.63
CA TYR A 198 17.99 -3.12 -8.69
C TYR A 198 19.30 -2.81 -7.94
N LYS A 199 20.41 -2.55 -8.65
CA LYS A 199 21.74 -2.40 -8.02
C LYS A 199 21.76 -1.28 -6.97
N TYR A 200 21.24 -0.11 -7.34
CA TYR A 200 21.17 1.06 -6.46
C TYR A 200 20.28 0.79 -5.25
N ALA A 201 19.03 0.39 -5.50
CA ALA A 201 18.05 0.24 -4.43
C ALA A 201 18.42 -0.92 -3.50
N ASN A 202 18.90 -2.04 -4.03
CA ASN A 202 19.24 -3.20 -3.23
C ASN A 202 20.36 -2.88 -2.22
N ALA A 203 21.39 -2.14 -2.62
CA ALA A 203 22.48 -1.74 -1.74
C ALA A 203 21.99 -0.85 -0.58
N ILE A 204 21.06 0.06 -0.85
CA ILE A 204 20.45 0.92 0.18
C ILE A 204 19.59 0.10 1.13
N LEU A 205 18.80 -0.84 0.61
CA LEU A 205 17.93 -1.69 1.42
C LEU A 205 18.71 -2.68 2.29
N ASP A 206 19.87 -3.17 1.82
CA ASP A 206 20.79 -3.97 2.63
C ASP A 206 21.45 -3.13 3.73
N HIS A 207 21.65 -1.82 3.52
CA HIS A 207 22.08 -0.93 4.58
C HIS A 207 20.96 -0.62 5.60
N LEU A 208 19.72 -0.44 5.15
CA LEU A 208 18.58 -0.13 6.02
C LEU A 208 18.12 -1.33 6.88
N ASP A 209 18.14 -2.53 6.32
CA ASP A 209 17.74 -3.77 6.99
C ASP A 209 18.80 -4.88 6.78
N PRO A 210 19.99 -4.75 7.39
CA PRO A 210 21.13 -5.65 7.14
C PRO A 210 20.86 -7.08 7.60
N MET A 211 19.98 -7.25 8.59
CA MET A 211 19.58 -8.57 9.10
C MET A 211 18.37 -9.15 8.38
N LYS A 212 17.79 -8.43 7.40
CA LYS A 212 16.59 -8.83 6.65
C LYS A 212 15.41 -9.19 7.58
N LYS A 213 15.22 -8.39 8.62
CA LYS A 213 14.23 -8.64 9.68
C LYS A 213 12.88 -7.98 9.42
N TYR A 214 12.85 -6.92 8.62
CA TYR A 214 11.68 -6.05 8.52
C TYR A 214 11.09 -6.04 7.10
N ILE A 215 11.94 -6.05 6.07
CA ILE A 215 11.52 -6.00 4.68
C ILE A 215 11.34 -7.42 4.15
N HIS A 216 10.13 -7.72 3.67
CA HIS A 216 9.75 -9.07 3.26
C HIS A 216 9.98 -9.30 1.77
N TYR A 217 9.68 -8.30 0.94
CA TYR A 217 9.87 -8.34 -0.50
C TYR A 217 10.41 -7.01 -1.03
N ARG A 218 11.14 -7.06 -2.14
CA ARG A 218 11.74 -5.91 -2.82
C ARG A 218 11.39 -5.97 -4.30
N LEU A 219 10.79 -4.90 -4.81
CA LEU A 219 10.41 -4.68 -6.20
C LEU A 219 11.06 -3.38 -6.69
N TYR A 220 11.47 -3.38 -7.94
CA TYR A 220 12.33 -2.35 -8.51
C TYR A 220 11.71 -1.78 -9.79
N ARG A 221 12.44 -0.89 -10.48
CA ARG A 221 12.00 -0.23 -11.71
C ARG A 221 11.41 -1.18 -12.74
N GLU A 222 12.04 -2.34 -12.95
CA GLU A 222 11.60 -3.35 -13.91
C GLU A 222 10.20 -3.92 -13.60
N ASN A 223 9.74 -3.83 -12.35
CA ASN A 223 8.40 -4.23 -11.95
C ASN A 223 7.35 -3.13 -12.19
N CYS A 224 7.75 -1.87 -12.37
CA CYS A 224 6.83 -0.77 -12.67
C CYS A 224 6.19 -0.93 -14.07
N TYR A 225 5.01 -0.34 -14.24
CA TYR A 225 4.44 -0.06 -15.55
C TYR A 225 4.97 1.30 -16.03
N GLU A 226 5.79 1.29 -17.07
CA GLU A 226 6.33 2.52 -17.65
C GLU A 226 5.34 3.08 -18.67
N PHE A 227 4.94 4.34 -18.50
CA PHE A 227 4.02 5.03 -19.40
C PHE A 227 4.37 6.51 -19.48
N ASN A 228 4.65 7.01 -20.68
CA ASN A 228 5.04 8.41 -20.93
C ASN A 228 6.19 8.91 -20.03
N GLY A 229 7.19 8.06 -19.77
CA GLY A 229 8.32 8.37 -18.90
C GLY A 229 8.01 8.35 -17.40
N HIS A 230 6.78 8.03 -16.99
CA HIS A 230 6.41 7.79 -15.61
C HIS A 230 6.50 6.30 -15.27
N PHE A 231 6.97 6.00 -14.06
CA PHE A 231 6.99 4.65 -13.50
C PHE A 231 5.82 4.48 -12.53
N ILE A 232 4.79 3.77 -12.98
CA ILE A 232 3.56 3.54 -12.20
C ILE A 232 3.67 2.19 -11.49
N LYS A 233 3.31 2.16 -10.20
CA LYS A 233 3.40 0.96 -9.37
C LYS A 233 2.07 0.23 -9.40
N ASP A 234 1.85 -0.57 -10.46
CA ASP A 234 0.62 -1.34 -10.62
C ASP A 234 0.52 -2.44 -9.55
N LEU A 235 -0.34 -2.22 -8.54
CA LEU A 235 -0.47 -3.15 -7.41
C LEU A 235 -1.10 -4.49 -7.81
N ARG A 236 -1.76 -4.58 -8.98
CA ARG A 236 -2.33 -5.85 -9.48
C ARG A 236 -1.27 -6.91 -9.76
N ILE A 237 -0.01 -6.51 -9.94
CA ILE A 237 1.09 -7.47 -10.08
C ILE A 237 1.29 -8.30 -8.81
N LEU A 238 0.79 -7.85 -7.65
CA LEU A 238 0.77 -8.66 -6.43
C LEU A 238 -0.39 -9.69 -6.49
N GLY A 239 -0.27 -10.66 -7.38
CA GLY A 239 -1.39 -11.51 -7.85
C GLY A 239 -2.09 -12.34 -6.77
N ASN A 240 -1.46 -12.51 -5.61
CA ASN A 240 -2.01 -13.21 -4.46
C ASN A 240 -2.23 -12.30 -3.23
N ARG A 241 -2.40 -10.99 -3.45
CA ARG A 241 -2.79 -10.00 -2.43
C ARG A 241 -4.14 -9.37 -2.80
N ASP A 242 -5.06 -9.29 -1.85
CA ASP A 242 -6.37 -8.64 -2.05
C ASP A 242 -6.21 -7.12 -1.93
N MET A 243 -6.69 -6.35 -2.92
CA MET A 243 -6.58 -4.89 -2.94
C MET A 243 -7.25 -4.20 -1.74
N LYS A 244 -8.18 -4.85 -1.03
CA LYS A 244 -8.73 -4.28 0.22
C LYS A 244 -7.71 -4.27 1.37
N ASP A 245 -6.63 -5.02 1.24
CA ASP A 245 -5.59 -5.26 2.26
C ASP A 245 -4.19 -4.79 1.82
N VAL A 246 -4.08 -4.11 0.67
CA VAL A 246 -2.80 -3.55 0.17
C VAL A 246 -2.84 -2.03 0.27
N VAL A 247 -1.82 -1.42 0.88
CA VAL A 247 -1.64 0.04 0.84
C VAL A 247 -0.29 0.39 0.23
N LEU A 248 -0.23 1.45 -0.58
CA LEU A 248 1.00 1.98 -1.15
C LEU A 248 1.30 3.33 -0.50
N VAL A 249 2.53 3.55 -0.05
CA VAL A 249 3.02 4.83 0.44
C VAL A 249 4.09 5.34 -0.52
N ASP A 250 3.88 6.54 -1.05
CA ASP A 250 4.75 7.13 -2.08
C ASP A 250 4.65 8.65 -2.06
N ASN A 251 5.76 9.35 -2.27
CA ASN A 251 5.76 10.81 -2.36
C ASN A 251 5.22 11.33 -3.71
N SER A 252 5.22 10.50 -4.73
CA SER A 252 4.77 10.81 -6.08
C SER A 252 3.35 10.31 -6.32
N LEU A 253 2.40 11.24 -6.55
CA LEU A 253 1.01 10.87 -6.80
C LEU A 253 0.81 10.00 -8.05
N VAL A 254 1.67 10.15 -9.07
CA VAL A 254 1.58 9.37 -10.30
C VAL A 254 1.90 7.89 -10.08
N SER A 255 2.65 7.53 -9.03
CA SER A 255 2.93 6.14 -8.69
C SER A 255 1.66 5.34 -8.38
N PHE A 256 0.61 6.01 -7.88
CA PHE A 256 -0.68 5.39 -7.54
C PHE A 256 -1.67 5.32 -8.71
N ALA A 257 -1.32 5.77 -9.93
CA ALA A 257 -2.30 6.10 -10.96
C ALA A 257 -3.30 4.98 -11.30
N LEU A 258 -2.91 3.72 -11.15
CA LEU A 258 -3.78 2.56 -11.43
C LEU A 258 -4.63 2.11 -10.23
N GLN A 259 -4.27 2.49 -9.01
CA GLN A 259 -4.98 2.17 -7.77
C GLN A 259 -4.96 3.35 -6.80
N VAL A 260 -5.53 4.48 -7.21
CA VAL A 260 -5.51 5.75 -6.46
C VAL A 260 -6.04 5.61 -5.03
N ASP A 261 -7.09 4.81 -4.82
CA ASP A 261 -7.69 4.60 -3.49
C ASP A 261 -6.80 3.74 -2.56
N ASN A 262 -5.80 3.03 -3.08
CA ASN A 262 -4.83 2.28 -2.28
C ASN A 262 -3.65 3.15 -1.81
N GLY A 263 -3.54 4.38 -2.34
CA GLY A 263 -2.45 5.30 -2.05
C GLY A 263 -2.57 6.06 -0.74
N ILE A 264 -1.44 6.15 -0.03
CA ILE A 264 -1.20 7.01 1.11
C ILE A 264 -0.10 7.98 0.67
N PRO A 265 -0.45 9.23 0.33
CA PRO A 265 0.55 10.16 -0.15
C PRO A 265 1.57 10.54 0.93
N ILE A 266 2.82 10.62 0.48
CA ILE A 266 4.09 11.04 1.09
C ILE A 266 4.53 12.50 0.86
N SER A 267 5.06 13.27 1.81
CA SER A 267 5.79 14.46 1.46
C SER A 267 7.17 14.01 0.99
N THR A 268 7.60 14.56 -0.15
CA THR A 268 8.98 14.46 -0.62
C THR A 268 9.91 14.94 0.49
N TRP A 269 10.86 14.09 0.85
CA TRP A 269 11.89 14.43 1.83
C TRP A 269 13.26 14.48 1.17
N THR A 270 14.03 15.48 1.57
CA THR A 270 15.39 15.69 1.07
C THR A 270 16.40 15.68 2.20
N MET A 271 16.37 16.67 3.09
CA MET A 271 17.38 16.80 4.16
C MET A 271 16.85 17.41 5.46
N ASP A 272 15.53 17.58 5.59
CA ASP A 272 14.97 18.14 6.82
C ASP A 272 15.08 17.14 7.99
N LEU A 273 16.01 17.38 8.90
CA LEU A 273 16.23 16.56 10.09
C LEU A 273 15.10 16.70 11.12
N LYS A 274 14.25 17.73 11.01
CA LYS A 274 13.07 17.92 11.85
C LYS A 274 11.81 17.29 11.24
N ASP A 275 11.93 16.60 10.10
CA ASP A 275 10.81 15.87 9.48
C ASP A 275 10.23 14.84 10.47
N THR A 276 8.90 14.82 10.56
CA THR A 276 8.17 13.87 11.42
C THR A 276 7.14 13.07 10.63
N GLN A 277 7.21 13.08 9.31
CA GLN A 277 6.15 12.56 8.44
C GLN A 277 6.07 11.03 8.51
N LEU A 278 7.21 10.33 8.65
CA LEU A 278 7.20 8.89 8.90
C LEU A 278 6.66 8.53 10.29
N ARG A 279 6.83 9.40 11.28
CA ARG A 279 6.20 9.24 12.61
C ARG A 279 4.68 9.37 12.52
N LEU A 280 4.20 10.37 11.79
CA LEU A 280 2.77 10.56 11.53
C LEU A 280 2.17 9.40 10.71
N LEU A 281 2.93 8.89 9.74
CA LEU A 281 2.55 7.71 8.98
C LEU A 281 2.38 6.48 9.89
N MET A 282 3.28 6.26 10.85
CA MET A 282 3.11 5.17 11.84
C MET A 282 1.80 5.31 12.63
N GLU A 283 1.42 6.54 13.02
CA GLU A 283 0.14 6.79 13.68
C GLU A 283 -1.04 6.45 12.74
N TYR A 284 -0.96 6.81 11.46
CA TYR A 284 -1.98 6.49 10.46
C TYR A 284 -2.09 4.98 10.19
N LEU A 285 -0.96 4.27 10.12
CA LEU A 285 -0.91 2.83 9.86
C LEU A 285 -1.62 2.01 10.94
N ARG A 286 -1.69 2.49 12.19
CA ARG A 286 -2.48 1.84 13.25
C ARG A 286 -3.96 1.74 12.89
N LEU A 287 -4.47 2.70 12.13
CA LEU A 287 -5.86 2.74 11.70
C LEU A 287 -6.07 1.80 10.51
N ILE A 288 -5.17 1.87 9.53
CA ILE A 288 -5.13 0.98 8.37
C ILE A 288 -5.09 -0.49 8.79
N LYS A 289 -4.30 -0.82 9.83
CA LYS A 289 -4.21 -2.18 10.39
C LYS A 289 -5.59 -2.76 10.71
N THR A 290 -6.47 -1.96 11.32
CA THR A 290 -7.80 -2.40 11.75
C THR A 290 -8.89 -2.27 10.68
N ALA A 291 -8.56 -1.67 9.53
CA ALA A 291 -9.52 -1.42 8.47
C ALA A 291 -10.00 -2.73 7.82
N ARG A 292 -11.31 -2.85 7.57
CA ARG A 292 -11.88 -3.95 6.76
C ARG A 292 -11.51 -3.82 5.29
N ASP A 293 -11.46 -2.59 4.80
CA ASP A 293 -11.01 -2.24 3.45
C ASP A 293 -10.25 -0.91 3.53
N VAL A 294 -8.94 -0.96 3.26
CA VAL A 294 -8.06 0.21 3.36
C VAL A 294 -8.45 1.32 2.37
N ARG A 295 -9.04 0.95 1.23
CA ARG A 295 -9.47 1.89 0.20
C ARG A 295 -10.59 2.80 0.69
N GLN A 296 -11.49 2.26 1.51
CA GLN A 296 -12.56 3.07 2.07
C GLN A 296 -12.03 4.11 3.06
N VAL A 297 -11.03 3.75 3.86
CA VAL A 297 -10.36 4.68 4.78
C VAL A 297 -9.65 5.77 3.98
N ASN A 298 -8.81 5.40 3.01
CA ASN A 298 -8.08 6.35 2.18
C ASN A 298 -9.00 7.28 1.38
N ARG A 299 -10.13 6.78 0.85
CA ARG A 299 -11.15 7.63 0.19
C ARG A 299 -11.70 8.70 1.12
N ASN A 300 -12.05 8.32 2.34
CA ASN A 300 -12.62 9.24 3.32
C ASN A 300 -11.58 10.27 3.81
N VAL A 301 -10.33 9.86 3.88
CA VAL A 301 -9.24 10.67 4.44
C VAL A 301 -8.61 11.59 3.41
N PHE A 302 -8.24 11.09 2.23
CA PHE A 302 -7.51 11.85 1.21
C PHE A 302 -8.38 12.29 0.04
N GLY A 303 -9.44 11.56 -0.28
CA GLY A 303 -10.35 11.91 -1.39
C GLY A 303 -9.69 11.98 -2.78
N LEU A 304 -8.50 11.38 -2.98
CA LEU A 304 -7.71 11.55 -4.21
C LEU A 304 -8.50 11.19 -5.48
N SER A 305 -9.25 10.09 -5.47
CA SER A 305 -10.06 9.68 -6.63
C SER A 305 -11.19 10.66 -6.94
N LYS A 306 -11.73 11.36 -5.94
CA LYS A 306 -12.70 12.45 -6.13
C LYS A 306 -12.01 13.66 -6.75
N LEU A 307 -10.88 14.09 -6.18
CA LEU A 307 -10.10 15.23 -6.68
C LEU A 307 -9.65 15.04 -8.13
N VAL A 308 -9.23 13.82 -8.49
CA VAL A 308 -8.86 13.47 -9.88
C VAL A 308 -10.03 13.65 -10.83
N LYS A 309 -11.22 13.15 -10.46
CA LYS A 309 -12.44 13.30 -11.28
C LYS A 309 -12.86 14.75 -11.43
N GLU A 310 -12.80 15.52 -10.35
CA GLU A 310 -13.15 16.95 -10.34
C GLU A 310 -12.20 17.76 -11.22
N SER A 311 -10.88 17.53 -11.10
CA SER A 311 -9.86 18.19 -11.93
C SER A 311 -10.05 17.93 -13.43
N LEU A 312 -10.46 16.72 -13.82
CA LEU A 312 -10.78 16.42 -15.21
C LEU A 312 -12.03 17.17 -15.70
N SER A 313 -13.05 17.30 -14.85
CA SER A 313 -14.32 17.97 -15.18
C SER A 313 -14.19 19.49 -15.33
N GLU A 314 -13.31 20.14 -14.57
CA GLU A 314 -13.05 21.58 -14.67
C GLU A 314 -12.29 21.93 -15.95
N ASN A 315 -11.32 21.10 -16.36
CA ASN A 315 -10.62 21.28 -17.63
C ASN A 315 -11.55 21.13 -18.84
N LEU A 316 -12.57 20.27 -18.75
CA LEU A 316 -13.61 20.11 -19.78
C LEU A 316 -14.52 21.34 -19.92
N LYS A 317 -14.56 22.25 -18.93
CA LYS A 317 -15.32 23.51 -19.01
C LYS A 317 -14.51 24.66 -19.65
N LEU A 318 -13.21 24.48 -19.83
CA LEU A 318 -12.27 25.51 -20.31
C LEU A 318 -11.80 25.28 -21.76
N THR A 319 -12.34 24.28 -22.46
CA THR A 319 -12.06 23.92 -23.87
C THR A 319 -13.32 24.03 -24.71
#